data_AF-A0A6N9IY14-F1
#
_entry.id   AF-A0A6N9IY14-F1
#
_cell.length_a   1.000
_cell.length_b   1.000
_cell.length_c   1.000
_cell.angle_alpha   90.00
_cell.angle_beta   90.00
_cell.angle_gamma   90.00
#
_symmetry.space_group_name_H-M   'P 1'
#
loop_
_entity.id
_entity.type
_entity.pdbx_description
1 polymer ?
#
loop_
_entity_poly.entity_id
_entity_poly.type
_entity_poly.pdbx_seq_one_letter_code
_entity_poly.pdbx_strand_id
1 'polypeptide(L)' 'MNETATMTQAEVTDLTVEEREEWKADIAKSIDMLNEQERLIIALHYHEELTLAEIAQILDIPISKVKKIRDKTLQKFLSR' A
#
# COMPACT_ATOMS: atom_id res chain seq x y z
N MET A 1 28.08 13.11 -31.04
CA MET A 1 26.94 14.00 -31.29
C MET A 1 25.75 13.09 -31.57
N ASN A 2 24.79 12.81 -30.70
CA ASN A 2 24.31 13.34 -29.42
C ASN A 2 23.74 12.12 -28.65
N GLU A 3 24.28 11.76 -27.50
CA GLU A 3 23.74 12.16 -26.18
C GLU A 3 22.21 12.13 -26.08
N THR A 4 21.68 11.00 -25.61
CA THR A 4 20.65 11.03 -24.57
C THR A 4 20.85 9.85 -23.65
N ALA A 5 21.46 10.15 -22.51
CA ALA A 5 21.39 9.32 -21.33
C ALA A 5 19.92 9.14 -20.94
N THR A 6 19.53 7.91 -20.63
CA THR A 6 18.56 7.68 -19.57
C THR A 6 19.23 6.70 -18.62
N MET A 7 19.89 7.29 -17.63
CA MET A 7 20.26 6.61 -16.41
C MET A 7 18.99 6.25 -15.64
N THR A 8 19.04 5.09 -14.98
CA THR A 8 18.36 4.74 -13.73
C THR A 8 16.85 4.50 -13.75
N GLN A 9 16.45 3.24 -13.53
CA GLN A 9 15.60 2.74 -12.42
C GLN A 9 15.24 1.28 -12.79
N ALA A 10 15.44 0.21 -12.03
CA ALA A 10 15.70 0.03 -10.61
C ALA A 10 16.57 -1.23 -10.44
N GLU A 11 17.40 -1.24 -9.41
CA GLU A 11 17.93 -2.48 -8.85
C GLU A 11 16.74 -3.39 -8.53
N VAL A 12 16.60 -4.51 -9.26
CA VAL A 12 15.70 -5.58 -8.84
C VAL A 12 16.39 -6.21 -7.64
N THR A 13 16.10 -5.71 -6.45
CA THR A 13 16.44 -6.43 -5.21
C THR A 13 15.60 -7.69 -5.24
N ASP A 14 16.16 -8.77 -5.77
CA ASP A 14 15.52 -10.07 -5.77
C ASP A 14 15.53 -10.56 -4.32
N LEU A 15 14.46 -10.25 -3.58
CA LEU A 15 14.25 -10.76 -2.23
C LEU A 15 14.31 -12.29 -2.33
N THR A 16 15.21 -12.88 -1.56
CA THR A 16 15.27 -14.33 -1.40
C THR A 16 13.91 -14.84 -0.93
N VAL A 17 13.63 -16.13 -1.15
CA VAL A 17 12.36 -16.74 -0.71
C VAL A 17 12.15 -16.50 0.81
N GLU A 18 13.22 -16.58 1.60
CA GLU A 18 13.21 -16.35 3.04
C GLU A 18 12.87 -14.90 3.41
N GLU A 19 13.53 -13.92 2.79
CA GLU A 19 13.25 -12.49 3.02
C GLU A 19 11.82 -12.11 2.59
N ARG A 20 11.30 -12.76 1.54
CA ARG A 20 9.92 -12.55 1.09
C ARG A 20 8.91 -13.09 2.10
N GLU A 21 9.16 -14.26 2.68
CA GLU A 21 8.26 -14.82 3.70
C GLU A 21 8.32 -14.01 4.99
N GLU A 22 9.49 -13.52 5.40
CA GLU A 22 9.63 -12.60 6.54
C GLU A 22 8.86 -11.29 6.28
N TRP A 23 9.02 -10.70 5.10
CA TRP A 23 8.31 -9.49 4.73
C TRP A 23 6.79 -9.67 4.69
N LYS A 24 6.31 -10.79 4.15
CA LYS A 24 4.87 -11.15 4.21
C LYS A 24 4.38 -11.29 5.65
N ALA A 25 5.17 -11.93 6.52
CA ALA A 25 4.81 -12.11 7.92
C ALA A 25 4.69 -10.76 8.65
N ASP A 26 5.58 -9.82 8.36
CA ASP A 26 5.51 -8.48 8.95
C ASP A 26 4.33 -7.66 8.44
N ILE A 27 4.04 -7.73 7.13
CA ILE A 27 2.81 -7.14 6.57
C ILE A 27 1.57 -7.75 7.23
N ALA A 28 1.52 -9.07 7.41
CA ALA A 28 0.39 -9.75 8.04
C ALA A 28 0.18 -9.27 9.49
N LYS A 29 1.25 -9.16 10.29
CA LYS A 29 1.18 -8.57 11.65
C LYS A 29 0.68 -7.13 11.62
N SER A 30 1.15 -6.32 10.67
CA SER A 30 0.71 -4.93 10.55
C SER A 30 -0.75 -4.82 10.12
N ILE A 31 -1.25 -5.74 9.30
CA ILE A 31 -2.68 -5.86 8.96
C ILE A 31 -3.50 -6.18 10.21
N ASP A 32 -3.01 -7.05 11.10
CA ASP A 32 -3.69 -7.38 12.35
C ASP A 32 -3.79 -6.22 13.33
N MET A 33 -2.88 -5.25 13.26
CA MET A 33 -2.92 -4.01 14.04
C MET A 33 -3.81 -2.92 13.45
N LEU A 34 -4.42 -3.15 12.28
CA LEU A 34 -5.34 -2.18 11.68
C LEU A 34 -6.68 -2.16 12.40
N ASN A 35 -7.21 -0.96 12.57
CA ASN A 35 -8.60 -0.83 12.98
C ASN A 35 -9.55 -1.22 11.83
N GLU A 36 -10.83 -1.38 12.14
CA GLU A 36 -11.86 -1.82 11.19
C GLU A 36 -11.94 -0.92 9.95
N GLN A 37 -11.85 0.41 10.13
CA GLN A 37 -11.90 1.35 9.01
C GLN A 37 -10.68 1.25 8.10
N GLU A 38 -9.48 1.12 8.68
CA GLU A 38 -8.23 0.94 7.95
C GLU A 38 -8.27 -0.36 7.14
N ARG A 39 -8.70 -1.47 7.76
CA ARG A 39 -8.82 -2.77 7.10
C ARG A 39 -9.83 -2.74 5.95
N LEU A 40 -10.98 -2.10 6.16
CA LEU A 40 -12.02 -1.98 5.15
C LEU A 40 -11.55 -1.16 3.93
N ILE A 41 -10.88 -0.03 4.15
CA ILE A 41 -10.35 0.81 3.05
C ILE A 41 -9.32 0.03 2.22
N ILE A 42 -8.43 -0.72 2.87
CA ILE A 42 -7.44 -1.55 2.17
C ILE A 42 -8.11 -2.70 1.40
N ALA A 43 -9.09 -3.38 1.99
CA ALA A 43 -9.83 -4.44 1.31
C ALA A 43 -10.56 -3.93 0.06
N LEU A 44 -11.28 -2.81 0.18
CA LEU A 44 -11.96 -2.20 -0.95
C LEU A 44 -10.99 -1.73 -2.05
N HIS A 45 -9.80 -1.23 -1.67
CA HIS A 45 -8.85 -0.73 -2.66
C HIS A 45 -8.03 -1.82 -3.36
N TYR A 46 -7.53 -2.80 -2.62
CA TYR A 46 -6.59 -3.80 -3.14
C TYR A 46 -7.23 -5.15 -3.48
N HIS A 47 -8.40 -5.44 -2.90
CA HIS A 47 -9.11 -6.70 -3.12
C HIS A 47 -10.27 -6.52 -4.12
N GLU A 48 -11.01 -5.41 -3.99
CA GLU A 48 -12.15 -5.07 -4.85
C GLU A 48 -11.79 -4.05 -5.96
N GLU A 49 -10.51 -3.66 -6.04
CA GLU A 49 -9.97 -2.72 -7.05
C GLU A 49 -10.69 -1.36 -7.13
N LEU A 50 -11.37 -0.94 -6.06
CA LEU A 50 -12.11 0.31 -6.04
C LEU A 50 -11.19 1.54 -5.94
N THR A 51 -11.62 2.61 -6.60
CA THR A 51 -10.96 3.92 -6.52
C THR A 51 -11.26 4.61 -5.19
N LEU A 52 -10.39 5.56 -4.80
CA LEU A 52 -10.62 6.37 -3.60
C LEU A 52 -11.96 7.13 -3.63
N ALA A 53 -12.44 7.49 -4.82
CA ALA A 53 -13.70 8.20 -5.00
C ALA A 53 -14.90 7.28 -4.74
N GLU A 54 -14.84 6.02 -5.20
CA GLU A 54 -15.89 5.02 -4.94
C GLU A 54 -15.90 4.63 -3.47
N ILE A 55 -14.73 4.40 -2.87
CA ILE A 55 -14.60 4.09 -1.44
C ILE A 55 -15.17 5.23 -0.58
N ALA A 56 -14.88 6.49 -0.95
CA ALA A 56 -15.42 7.65 -0.26
C ALA A 56 -16.95 7.70 -0.29
N GLN A 57 -17.56 7.35 -1.42
CA GLN A 57 -19.01 7.28 -1.57
C GLN A 57 -19.62 6.13 -0.78
N ILE A 58 -19.00 4.94 -0.81
CA ILE A 58 -19.48 3.75 -0.07
C ILE A 58 -19.43 3.96 1.44
N LEU A 59 -18.36 4.60 1.93
CA LEU A 59 -18.14 4.80 3.36
C LEU A 59 -18.73 6.13 3.88
N ASP A 60 -19.37 6.93 3.02
CA ASP A 60 -19.90 8.26 3.32
C ASP A 60 -18.89 9.18 4.05
N ILE A 61 -17.65 9.21 3.55
CA ILE A 61 -16.58 10.05 4.08
C ILE A 61 -15.82 10.80 2.98
N PRO A 62 -15.19 11.95 3.28
CA PRO A 62 -14.45 12.70 2.26
C PRO A 62 -13.29 11.88 1.67
N ILE A 63 -13.05 12.04 0.37
CA ILE A 63 -11.91 11.42 -0.36
C ILE A 63 -10.57 11.70 0.34
N SER A 64 -10.39 12.92 0.86
CA SER A 64 -9.21 13.33 1.60
C SER A 64 -8.97 12.49 2.86
N LYS A 65 -10.06 12.07 3.54
CA LYS A 65 -10.00 11.18 4.71
C LYS A 65 -9.63 9.77 4.29
N VAL A 66 -10.23 9.23 3.23
CA VAL A 66 -9.87 7.90 2.68
C VAL A 66 -8.38 7.87 2.31
N LYS A 67 -7.91 8.88 1.56
CA LYS A 67 -6.50 9.02 1.19
C LYS A 67 -5.60 9.04 2.41
N LYS A 68 -5.92 9.86 3.42
CA LYS A 68 -5.13 9.97 4.65
C LYS A 68 -5.07 8.65 5.41
N ILE A 69 -6.18 7.93 5.50
CA ILE A 69 -6.22 6.63 6.17
C ILE A 69 -5.35 5.62 5.42
N ARG A 70 -5.51 5.51 4.10
CA ARG A 70 -4.68 4.64 3.26
C ARG A 70 -3.20 4.97 3.41
N ASP A 71 -2.81 6.24 3.29
CA ASP A 71 -1.41 6.66 3.39
C ASP A 71 -0.83 6.31 4.77
N LYS A 72 -1.59 6.54 5.84
CA LYS A 72 -1.19 6.14 7.20
C LYS A 72 -1.05 4.63 7.35
N THR A 73 -1.95 3.85 6.77
CA THR A 73 -1.88 2.38 6.78
C THR A 73 -0.66 1.87 6.01
N LEU A 74 -0.36 2.44 4.84
CA LEU A 74 0.84 2.09 4.07
C LEU A 74 2.13 2.39 4.84
N GLN A 75 2.18 3.48 5.61
CA GLN A 75 3.31 3.76 6.49
C GLN A 75 3.50 2.69 7.56
N LYS A 76 2.41 2.09 8.08
CA LYS A 76 2.51 0.95 9.02
C LYS A 76 3.08 -0.32 8.36
N PHE A 77 2.93 -0.48 7.05
CA PHE A 77 3.44 -1.64 6.31
C PHE A 77 4.90 -1.46 5.89
N LEU A 78 5.30 -0.22 5.59
CA LEU A 78 6.63 0.13 5.09
C LEU A 78 7.63 0.46 6.20
N SER A 79 7.16 0.76 7.42
CA SER A 79 8.01 0.98 8.58
C SER A 79 8.58 -0.35 9.07
N ARG A 80 9.69 -0.79 8.45
CA ARG A 80 10.58 -1.83 8.96
C ARG A 80 11.53 -1.25 10.01
#